data_AF-A0A6I3R7T4-F1
#
_entry.id   AF-A0A6I3R7T4-F1
#
_cell.length_a   1.000
_cell.length_b   1.000
_cell.length_c   1.000
_cell.angle_alpha   90.00
_cell.angle_beta   90.00
_cell.angle_gamma   90.00
#
_symmetry.space_group_name_H-M   'P 1'
#
loop_
_entity.id
_entity.type
_entity.pdbx_description
1 polymer ?
#
loop_
_entity_poly.entity_id
_entity_poly.type
_entity_poly.pdbx_seq_one_letter_code
_entity_poly.pdbx_strand_id
1 'polypeptide(L)'
;MVKRILCFGDSNTYGYIPGGNGRRYGPDVRWIGLLSAWLKPECLIIEEGSHISKDTGGTLHALVRDFVRYKDGLIFSTEKAPRCS
;
A
#
# COMPACT_ATOMS: atom_id res chain seq x y z
N MET A 1 -22.89 6.49 -7.03
CA MET A 1 -21.51 7.02 -6.92
C MET A 1 -20.56 5.86 -6.69
N VAL A 2 -19.37 5.88 -7.32
CA VAL A 2 -18.32 4.88 -7.08
C VAL A 2 -17.57 5.24 -5.80
N LYS A 3 -17.40 4.28 -4.88
CA LYS A 3 -16.65 4.52 -3.64
C LYS A 3 -15.14 4.52 -3.92
N ARG A 4 -14.37 5.36 -3.23
CA ARG A 4 -12.91 5.44 -3.39
C ARG A 4 -12.23 4.88 -2.15
N ILE A 5 -11.28 3.97 -2.36
CA ILE A 5 -10.51 3.33 -1.30
C ILE A 5 -9.03 3.58 -1.56
N LEU A 6 -8.34 4.17 -0.58
CA LEU A 6 -6.90 4.39 -0.61
C LEU A 6 -6.21 3.28 0.20
N CYS A 7 -5.33 2.53 -0.44
CA CYS A 7 -4.47 1.55 0.22
C CYS A 7 -3.08 2.16 0.33
N PHE A 8 -2.74 2.65 1.52
CA PHE A 8 -1.45 3.27 1.82
C PHE A 8 -0.58 2.30 2.62
N GLY A 9 0.74 2.29 2.41
CA GLY A 9 1.60 1.50 3.29
C GLY A 9 2.99 1.26 2.75
N ASP A 10 3.63 0.26 3.33
CA ASP A 10 5.03 -0.07 3.06
C ASP A 10 5.19 -1.09 1.91
N SER A 11 6.29 -1.86 1.95
CA SER A 11 6.60 -2.91 0.99
C SER A 11 5.50 -3.96 0.82
N ASN A 12 4.63 -4.16 1.83
CA ASN A 12 3.51 -5.10 1.74
C ASN A 12 2.38 -4.55 0.88
N THR A 13 2.04 -3.26 1.02
CA THR A 13 1.13 -2.54 0.11
C THR A 13 1.74 -2.44 -1.28
N TYR A 14 3.04 -2.16 -1.40
CA TYR A 14 3.73 -2.19 -2.69
C TYR A 14 3.63 -3.58 -3.35
N GLY A 15 3.71 -4.66 -2.56
CA GLY A 15 3.77 -6.02 -3.08
C GLY A 15 5.20 -6.42 -3.45
N TYR A 16 6.17 -6.07 -2.61
CA TYR A 16 7.56 -6.47 -2.75
C TYR A 16 7.73 -8.00 -2.61
N ILE A 17 8.54 -8.60 -3.47
CA ILE A 17 8.86 -10.05 -3.41
C ILE A 17 10.06 -10.26 -2.48
N PRO A 18 9.92 -10.97 -1.35
CA PRO A 18 11.06 -11.30 -0.48
C PRO A 18 12.13 -12.10 -1.24
N GLY A 19 13.40 -11.69 -1.13
CA GLY A 19 14.49 -12.30 -1.92
C GLY A 19 14.41 -12.02 -3.43
N GLY A 20 13.45 -11.19 -3.87
CA GLY A 20 13.20 -10.89 -5.27
C GLY A 20 14.11 -9.82 -5.87
N ASN A 21 15.09 -9.28 -5.12
CA ASN A 21 16.00 -8.21 -5.57
C ASN A 21 15.26 -6.99 -6.15
N GLY A 22 14.36 -6.35 -5.39
CA GLY A 22 13.62 -5.20 -5.90
C GLY A 22 12.34 -5.54 -6.68
N ARG A 23 12.08 -6.82 -6.98
CA ARG A 23 10.91 -7.21 -7.77
C ARG A 23 9.60 -7.04 -7.01
N ARG A 24 8.54 -6.80 -7.78
CA ARG A 24 7.15 -6.58 -7.33
C ARG A 24 6.24 -7.67 -7.89
N TYR A 25 5.29 -8.13 -7.08
CA TYR A 25 4.22 -9.02 -7.53
C TYR A 25 3.34 -8.35 -8.60
N GLY A 26 2.88 -9.15 -9.56
CA GLY A 26 1.90 -8.75 -10.56
C GLY A 26 0.58 -8.26 -9.94
N PRO A 27 -0.22 -7.50 -10.69
CA PRO A 27 -1.50 -6.97 -10.21
C PRO A 27 -2.52 -8.06 -9.87
N ASP A 28 -2.41 -9.23 -10.48
CA ASP A 28 -3.22 -10.43 -10.22
C ASP A 28 -2.74 -11.25 -9.02
N VAL A 29 -1.61 -10.89 -8.42
CA VAL A 29 -1.00 -11.62 -7.30
C VAL A 29 -0.99 -10.79 -6.02
N ARG A 30 -0.71 -9.48 -6.10
CA ARG A 30 -0.68 -8.62 -4.91
C ARG A 30 -2.09 -8.35 -4.37
N TRP A 31 -2.22 -8.26 -3.05
CA TRP A 31 -3.52 -8.18 -2.38
C TRP A 31 -4.39 -7.00 -2.83
N ILE A 32 -3.79 -5.85 -3.17
CA ILE A 32 -4.57 -4.68 -3.60
C ILE A 32 -5.20 -4.89 -4.99
N GLY A 33 -4.51 -5.60 -5.87
CA GLY A 33 -5.07 -5.92 -7.19
C GLY A 33 -6.13 -7.01 -7.11
N LEU A 34 -5.97 -7.99 -6.21
CA LEU A 34 -7.04 -8.94 -5.87
C LEU A 34 -8.27 -8.24 -5.28
N LEU A 35 -8.05 -7.30 -4.35
CA LEU A 35 -9.11 -6.47 -3.75
C LEU A 35 -9.84 -5.64 -4.83
N SER A 36 -9.08 -5.05 -5.76
CA SER A 36 -9.63 -4.28 -6.89
C SER A 36 -10.46 -5.17 -7.81
N ALA A 37 -10.04 -6.41 -8.07
CA ALA A 37 -10.82 -7.36 -8.86
C ALA A 37 -12.14 -7.75 -8.18
N TRP A 38 -12.14 -7.90 -6.85
CA TRP A 38 -13.32 -8.29 -6.08
C TRP A 38 -14.34 -7.17 -5.87
N LEU A 39 -13.90 -5.92 -5.84
CA LEU A 39 -14.76 -4.76 -5.54
C LEU A 39 -15.15 -3.93 -6.77
N LYS A 40 -14.77 -4.37 -7.97
CA LYS A 40 -15.23 -3.75 -9.21
C LYS A 40 -16.64 -4.24 -9.56
N PRO A 41 -17.53 -3.36 -10.06
CA PRO A 41 -17.29 -1.94 -10.39
C PRO A 41 -17.63 -0.96 -9.25
N GLU A 42 -18.02 -1.43 -8.06
CA GLU A 42 -18.56 -0.59 -7.00
C GLU A 42 -17.53 0.37 -6.39
N CYS A 43 -16.26 -0.02 -6.42
CA CYS A 43 -15.15 0.71 -5.82
C CYS A 43 -13.99 0.97 -6.79
N LEU A 44 -13.37 2.15 -6.63
CA LEU A 44 -12.09 2.50 -7.20
C LEU A 44 -11.02 2.38 -6.12
N ILE A 45 -10.03 1.52 -6.34
CA ILE A 45 -8.87 1.36 -5.46
C ILE A 45 -7.71 2.23 -5.94
N ILE A 46 -7.03 2.92 -5.02
CA ILE A 46 -5.82 3.71 -5.24
C ILE A 46 -4.68 3.07 -4.44
N GLU A 47 -3.59 2.69 -5.11
CA GLU A 47 -2.44 2.00 -4.50
C GLU A 47 -1.29 2.99 -4.20
N GLU A 48 -1.04 3.29 -2.93
CA GLU A 48 0.07 4.16 -2.49
C GLU A 48 1.01 3.39 -1.54
N GLY A 49 1.63 2.34 -2.07
CA GLY A 49 2.62 1.52 -1.36
C GLY A 49 4.05 1.94 -1.70
N SER A 50 4.90 2.14 -0.70
CA SER A 50 6.32 2.48 -0.88
C SER A 50 7.26 1.35 -0.44
N HIS A 51 8.18 0.95 -1.32
CA HIS A 51 9.33 0.14 -0.94
C HIS A 51 10.52 1.07 -0.66
N ILE A 52 10.97 1.11 0.59
CA ILE A 52 12.20 1.83 0.96
C ILE A 52 13.35 0.83 0.99
N SER A 53 14.31 0.99 0.08
CA SER A 53 15.61 0.35 0.22
C SER A 53 16.34 0.99 1.39
N LYS A 54 17.00 0.17 2.22
CA LYS A 54 17.72 0.64 3.41
C LYS A 54 18.92 1.54 3.08
N ASP A 55 19.31 1.60 1.81
CA ASP A 55 20.53 2.24 1.32
C ASP A 55 20.34 3.75 1.09
N THR A 56 19.10 4.18 0.86
CA THR A 56 18.69 5.56 1.05
C THR A 56 18.35 5.73 2.52
N GLY A 57 19.12 6.52 3.27
CA GLY A 57 18.87 6.89 4.67
C GLY A 57 17.56 7.69 4.91
N GLY A 58 16.52 7.45 4.11
CA GLY A 58 15.20 8.02 4.23
C GLY A 58 14.41 7.30 5.31
N THR A 59 14.37 7.89 6.49
CA THR A 59 13.37 7.56 7.51
C THR A 59 11.98 7.73 6.89
N LEU A 60 11.11 6.72 7.05
CA LEU A 60 9.66 6.71 6.69
C LEU A 60 8.86 7.93 7.19
N HIS A 61 9.49 8.79 7.99
CA HIS A 61 8.91 9.91 8.71
C HIS A 61 8.55 11.13 7.84
N ALA A 62 8.98 11.16 6.57
CA ALA A 62 8.81 12.35 5.71
C ALA A 62 7.51 12.36 4.86
N LEU A 63 6.82 11.23 4.69
CA LEU A 63 5.63 11.15 3.83
C LEU A 63 4.29 11.06 4.59
N VAL A 64 4.32 10.98 5.93
CA VAL A 64 3.12 10.75 6.77
C VAL A 64 2.77 11.99 7.60
N ARG A 65 2.74 13.19 7.00
CA ARG A 65 2.34 14.40 7.75
C ARG A 65 1.03 15.05 7.32
N ASP A 66 0.55 14.83 6.10
CA ASP A 66 -0.65 15.50 5.63
C ASP A 66 -1.72 14.53 5.11
N PHE A 67 -2.07 13.50 5.91
CA PHE A 67 -3.29 12.73 5.67
C PHE A 67 -4.52 13.59 5.99
N VAL A 68 -4.91 14.42 5.02
CA VAL A 68 -6.24 15.01 4.99
C VAL A 68 -7.22 13.85 4.86
N ARG A 69 -7.99 13.61 5.92
CA ARG A 69 -9.08 12.64 6.01
C ARG A 69 -9.88 12.68 4.69
N TYR A 70 -9.74 11.65 3.86
CA TYR A 70 -10.43 11.61 2.57
C TYR A 70 -11.93 11.59 2.88
N LYS A 71 -12.58 12.70 2.53
CA LYS A 71 -13.87 13.18 3.06
C LYS A 71 -14.98 12.12 3.11
N ASP A 72 -14.94 11.13 2.21
CA ASP A 72 -15.93 10.05 2.06
C ASP A 72 -15.31 8.67 1.65
N GLY A 73 -14.07 8.36 2.08
CA GLY A 73 -13.34 7.15 1.65
C GLY A 73 -12.85 6.25 2.79
N LEU A 74 -12.53 4.99 2.47
CA LEU A 74 -11.89 4.04 3.40
C LEU A 74 -10.38 4.00 3.17
N ILE A 75 -9.58 4.02 4.25
CA ILE A 75 -8.12 3.88 4.19
C ILE A 75 -7.73 2.54 4.79
N PHE A 76 -6.98 1.74 4.03
CA PHE A 76 -6.27 0.57 4.54
C PHE A 76 -4.79 0.91 4.69
N SER A 77 -4.24 0.68 5.88
CA SER A 77 -2.81 0.86 6.17
C SER A 77 -2.18 -0.46 6.56
N THR A 78 -1.04 -0.80 5.96
CA THR A 78 -0.17 -1.85 6.47
C THR A 78 1.07 -1.20 7.05
N GLU A 79 1.18 -1.22 8.38
CA GLU A 79 2.43 -0.92 9.06
C GLU A 79 3.22 -2.21 9.27
N LYS A 80 4.54 -2.10 9.26
CA LYS A 80 5.41 -3.23 9.60
C LYS A 80 5.13 -3.64 11.04
N ALA A 81 4.71 -4.90 11.23
CA ALA A 81 4.56 -5.46 12.57
C ALA A 81 5.85 -5.21 13.39
N PRO A 82 5.75 -4.81 14.68
CA PRO A 82 6.92 -4.65 15.51
C PRO A 82 7.66 -5.98 15.51
N ARG A 83 8.98 -5.92 15.29
CA ARG A 83 9.82 -7.12 15.35
C ARG A 83 9.70 -7.67 16.77
N CYS A 84 9.10 -8.85 16.93
CA CYS A 84 9.27 -9.62 18.16
C CYS A 84 10.76 -9.92 18.29
N SER A 85 11.39 -9.35 19.32
CA SER A 85 12.76 -9.63 19.75
C SER A 85 12.89 -11.05 20.28
#